data_AF-A0A7C9DXB0-F1
#
_entry.id   AF-A0A7C9DXB0-F1
#
_cell.length_a   1.000
_cell.length_b   1.000
_cell.length_c   1.000
_cell.angle_alpha   90.00
_cell.angle_beta   90.00
_cell.angle_gamma   90.00
#
_symmetry.space_group_name_H-M   'P 1'
#
loop_
_entity.id
_entity.type
_entity.pdbx_description
1 polymer ?
#
loop_
_entity_poly.entity_id
_entity_poly.type
_entity_poly.pdbx_seq_one_letter_code
_entity_poly.pdbx_strand_id
1 'polypeptide(L)'
;RLSAVYGGTYMLNKPDCKVEFDEGGKVVGVTSEGETAKCQKVVCDPSYLPNKVKKVGKVARAIAIMNHPIPHTDDSHSVQIILPQKQLGCKSDMYVFCCSYTHNVVPKGKYIAFVSTEAETDNPKTELKPGVDLLGPVEELFYDIYDRYEPVNDPSKDNCFISMSYDATTHFESTVTDVLNMYTKITGKVLDLNVDLSAASAAEE
;
A
#
# COMPACT_ATOMS: atom_id res chain seq x y z
N ARG A 1 10.36 4.74 12.33
CA ARG A 1 11.61 5.29 12.94
C ARG A 1 11.64 6.80 12.92
N LEU A 2 11.57 7.47 11.75
CA LEU A 2 11.67 8.94 11.67
C LEU A 2 10.67 9.67 12.58
N SER A 3 9.37 9.33 12.53
CA SER A 3 8.36 9.92 13.42
C SER A 3 8.72 9.80 14.92
N ALA A 4 9.30 8.67 15.33
CA ALA A 4 9.68 8.45 16.73
C ALA A 4 10.86 9.30 17.17
N VAL A 5 11.77 9.66 16.26
CA VAL A 5 12.85 10.62 16.55
C VAL A 5 12.28 11.99 16.91
N TYR A 6 11.12 12.35 16.35
CA TYR A 6 10.42 13.60 16.64
C TYR A 6 9.29 13.43 17.67
N GLY A 7 9.40 12.44 18.57
CA GLY A 7 8.48 12.23 19.69
C GLY A 7 7.24 11.37 19.40
N GLY A 8 7.10 10.84 18.18
CA GLY A 8 6.00 9.94 17.82
C GLY A 8 6.09 8.59 18.54
N THR A 9 4.97 8.10 19.07
CA THR A 9 4.88 6.77 19.67
C THR A 9 4.13 5.82 18.75
N TYR A 10 4.65 4.61 18.55
CA TYR A 10 4.01 3.55 17.76
C TYR A 10 3.45 2.49 18.70
N MET A 11 2.14 2.24 18.60
CA MET A 11 1.46 1.19 19.34
C MET A 11 1.03 0.09 18.35
N LEU A 12 1.61 -1.09 18.47
CA LEU A 12 1.23 -2.29 17.70
C LEU A 12 0.40 -3.23 18.58
N ASN A 13 -0.38 -4.11 17.96
CA ASN A 13 -1.30 -5.02 18.65
C ASN A 13 -2.26 -4.27 19.58
N LYS A 14 -2.81 -3.15 19.10
CA LYS A 14 -3.80 -2.33 19.80
C LYS A 14 -5.16 -2.53 19.13
N PRO A 15 -5.99 -3.47 19.62
CA PRO A 15 -7.21 -3.90 18.95
C PRO A 15 -8.34 -2.89 19.10
N ASP A 16 -9.43 -3.11 18.37
CA ASP A 16 -10.71 -2.39 18.52
C ASP A 16 -10.60 -0.87 18.48
N CYS A 17 -9.65 -0.35 17.68
CA CYS A 17 -9.48 1.08 17.45
C CYS A 17 -10.72 1.67 16.78
N LYS A 18 -11.45 2.51 17.51
CA LYS A 18 -12.66 3.19 17.06
C LYS A 18 -12.44 4.68 17.01
N VAL A 19 -12.67 5.28 15.84
CA VAL A 19 -12.65 6.74 15.68
C VAL A 19 -13.92 7.32 16.32
N GLU A 20 -13.74 8.30 17.21
CA GLU A 20 -14.82 8.96 17.92
C GLU A 20 -15.15 10.32 17.30
N PHE A 21 -16.44 10.64 17.22
CA PHE A 21 -16.97 11.85 16.60
C PHE A 21 -17.83 12.63 17.59
N ASP A 22 -17.86 13.96 17.45
CA ASP A 22 -18.82 14.81 18.16
C ASP A 22 -20.22 14.81 17.50
N GLU A 23 -21.16 15.55 18.08
CA GLU A 23 -22.53 15.72 17.55
C GLU A 23 -22.56 16.34 16.15
N GLY A 24 -21.50 17.08 15.77
CA GLY A 24 -21.33 17.67 14.44
C GLY A 24 -20.69 16.72 13.42
N GLY A 25 -20.33 15.50 13.82
CA GLY A 25 -19.68 14.52 12.96
C GLY A 25 -18.19 14.76 12.72
N LYS A 26 -17.55 15.59 13.55
CA LYS A 26 -16.12 15.89 13.49
C LYS A 26 -15.34 15.01 14.46
N VAL A 27 -14.16 14.55 14.06
CA VAL A 27 -13.33 13.69 14.89
C VAL A 27 -12.88 14.39 16.18
N VAL A 28 -12.94 13.65 17.30
CA VAL A 28 -12.51 14.12 18.63
C VAL A 28 -11.50 13.21 19.32
N GLY A 29 -11.31 11.99 18.81
CA GLY A 29 -10.38 11.03 19.40
C GLY A 29 -10.43 9.67 18.75
N VAL A 30 -9.61 8.76 19.27
CA VAL A 30 -9.64 7.33 18.96
C VAL A 30 -9.69 6.57 20.28
N THR A 31 -10.65 5.66 20.41
CA THR A 31 -10.81 4.77 21.57
C THR A 31 -10.28 3.39 21.24
N SER A 32 -9.57 2.76 22.18
CA SER A 32 -9.18 1.36 22.12
C SER A 32 -9.07 0.81 23.53
N GLU A 33 -9.66 -0.36 23.79
CA GLU A 33 -9.66 -1.03 25.11
C GLU A 33 -10.15 -0.12 26.25
N GLY A 34 -11.14 0.73 25.97
CA GLY A 34 -11.76 1.63 26.96
C GLY A 34 -11.00 2.93 27.22
N GLU A 35 -9.80 3.11 26.64
CA GLU A 35 -9.02 4.35 26.72
C GLU A 35 -9.18 5.18 25.44
N THR A 36 -9.33 6.50 25.60
CA THR A 36 -9.48 7.43 24.46
C THR A 36 -8.32 8.41 24.38
N ALA A 37 -7.60 8.38 23.26
CA ALA A 37 -6.64 9.41 22.89
C ALA A 37 -7.36 10.52 22.11
N LYS A 38 -7.40 11.74 22.66
CA LYS A 38 -8.04 12.89 22.00
C LYS A 38 -7.17 13.45 20.88
N CYS A 39 -7.79 13.82 19.76
CA CYS A 39 -7.10 14.42 18.63
C CYS A 39 -8.05 15.31 17.82
N GLN A 40 -7.50 16.21 17.01
CA GLN A 40 -8.27 17.12 16.15
C GLN A 40 -8.39 16.62 14.69
N LYS A 41 -7.54 15.68 14.30
CA LYS A 41 -7.43 15.10 12.97
C LYS A 41 -7.04 13.64 13.12
N VAL A 42 -7.55 12.79 12.24
CA VAL A 42 -7.15 11.38 12.13
C VAL A 42 -6.69 11.09 10.71
N VAL A 43 -5.57 10.39 10.60
CA VAL A 43 -5.09 9.79 9.35
C VAL A 43 -5.20 8.28 9.49
N CYS A 44 -5.84 7.60 8.55
CA CYS A 44 -6.01 6.16 8.59
C CYS A 44 -6.11 5.55 7.19
N ASP A 45 -6.00 4.22 7.10
CA ASP A 45 -6.37 3.49 5.89
C ASP A 45 -7.88 3.20 5.86
N PRO A 46 -8.44 2.71 4.73
CA PRO A 46 -9.87 2.44 4.56
C PRO A 46 -10.50 1.51 5.61
N SER A 47 -9.72 0.60 6.22
CA SER A 47 -10.26 -0.41 7.14
C SER A 47 -10.78 0.18 8.46
N TYR A 48 -10.27 1.34 8.88
CA TYR A 48 -10.70 2.00 10.12
C TYR A 48 -12.00 2.79 9.97
N LEU A 49 -12.37 3.17 8.74
CA LEU A 49 -13.56 3.97 8.44
C LEU A 49 -14.30 3.42 7.21
N PRO A 50 -14.79 2.16 7.25
CA PRO A 50 -15.37 1.48 6.09
C PRO A 50 -16.65 2.17 5.55
N ASN A 51 -17.32 2.96 6.38
CA ASN A 51 -18.50 3.75 6.01
C ASN A 51 -18.17 5.10 5.33
N LYS A 52 -16.89 5.48 5.24
CA LYS A 52 -16.41 6.73 4.63
C LYS A 52 -15.57 6.49 3.37
N VAL A 53 -15.57 5.27 2.87
CA VAL A 53 -14.88 4.85 1.65
C VAL A 53 -15.84 4.16 0.70
N LYS A 54 -15.51 4.12 -0.59
CA LYS A 54 -16.20 3.28 -1.56
C LYS A 54 -15.20 2.34 -2.23
N LYS A 55 -15.68 1.15 -2.60
CA LYS A 55 -14.92 0.20 -3.41
C LYS A 55 -14.79 0.73 -4.84
N VAL A 56 -13.58 0.72 -5.39
CA VAL A 56 -13.26 1.20 -6.74
C VAL A 56 -12.73 0.12 -7.68
N GLY A 57 -12.40 -1.05 -7.14
CA GLY A 57 -11.91 -2.17 -7.94
C GLY A 57 -11.38 -3.30 -7.08
N LYS A 58 -10.62 -4.18 -7.71
CA LYS A 58 -9.91 -5.30 -7.09
C LYS A 58 -8.52 -5.41 -7.68
N VAL A 59 -7.61 -6.02 -6.96
CA VAL A 59 -6.28 -6.41 -7.48
C VAL A 59 -6.09 -7.89 -7.25
N ALA A 60 -5.80 -8.60 -8.33
CA ALA A 60 -5.37 -9.98 -8.30
C ALA A 60 -3.85 -10.00 -8.10
N ARG A 61 -3.36 -10.84 -7.18
CA ARG A 61 -1.92 -11.04 -6.95
C ARG A 61 -1.58 -12.53 -6.87
N ALA A 62 -0.42 -12.87 -7.39
CA ALA A 62 0.22 -14.16 -7.19
C ALA A 62 1.62 -13.96 -6.61
N ILE A 63 1.95 -14.71 -5.57
CA ILE A 63 3.27 -14.73 -4.94
C ILE A 63 3.88 -16.09 -5.23
N ALA A 64 4.99 -16.10 -5.94
CA ALA A 64 5.68 -17.31 -6.38
C ALA A 64 7.04 -17.43 -5.68
N ILE A 65 7.34 -18.60 -5.13
CA ILE A 65 8.67 -18.96 -4.64
C ILE A 65 9.35 -19.85 -5.67
N MET A 66 10.59 -19.49 -6.04
CA MET A 66 11.37 -20.17 -7.07
C MET A 66 12.80 -20.42 -6.59
N ASN A 67 13.51 -21.33 -7.27
CA ASN A 67 14.91 -21.66 -7.00
C ASN A 67 15.86 -21.27 -8.15
N HIS A 68 15.40 -20.41 -9.04
CA HIS A 68 16.13 -19.90 -10.20
C HIS A 68 15.68 -18.47 -10.55
N PRO A 69 16.51 -17.70 -11.29
CA PRO A 69 16.08 -16.42 -11.85
C PRO A 69 14.97 -16.61 -12.90
N ILE A 70 14.18 -15.56 -13.15
CA ILE A 70 13.17 -15.61 -14.21
C ILE A 70 13.86 -15.86 -15.56
N PRO A 71 13.41 -16.81 -16.39
CA PRO A 71 13.96 -17.06 -17.72
C PRO A 71 14.05 -15.78 -18.57
N HIS A 72 15.09 -15.69 -19.40
CA HIS A 72 15.30 -14.54 -20.31
C HIS A 72 15.51 -13.19 -19.62
N THR A 73 16.06 -13.19 -18.40
CA THR A 73 16.40 -11.96 -17.65
C THR A 73 17.89 -11.85 -17.32
N ASP A 74 18.75 -12.49 -18.13
CA ASP A 74 20.21 -12.51 -17.95
C ASP A 74 20.64 -12.91 -16.53
N ASP A 75 19.97 -13.93 -15.98
CA ASP A 75 20.15 -14.45 -14.61
C ASP A 75 20.04 -13.38 -13.51
N SER A 76 19.27 -12.31 -13.76
CA SER A 76 19.17 -11.18 -12.83
C SER A 76 18.61 -11.60 -11.46
N HIS A 77 19.19 -11.04 -10.40
CA HIS A 77 18.75 -11.22 -9.02
C HIS A 77 17.51 -10.41 -8.65
N SER A 78 17.09 -9.49 -9.51
CA SER A 78 15.84 -8.73 -9.40
C SER A 78 15.44 -8.13 -10.74
N VAL A 79 14.15 -8.14 -11.04
CA VAL A 79 13.64 -7.64 -12.33
C VAL A 79 12.23 -7.09 -12.16
N GLN A 80 11.90 -6.07 -12.95
CA GLN A 80 10.54 -5.61 -13.18
C GLN A 80 10.19 -5.90 -14.64
N ILE A 81 9.06 -6.56 -14.88
CA ILE A 81 8.51 -6.83 -16.19
C ILE A 81 7.11 -6.24 -16.22
N ILE A 82 6.80 -5.51 -17.30
CA ILE A 82 5.47 -4.97 -17.54
C ILE A 82 4.92 -5.67 -18.76
N LEU A 83 3.73 -6.25 -18.66
CA LEU A 83 2.97 -6.81 -19.76
C LEU A 83 1.85 -5.83 -20.10
N PRO A 84 2.00 -5.01 -21.15
CA PRO A 84 1.02 -4.01 -21.50
C PRO A 84 -0.32 -4.63 -21.86
N GLN A 85 -1.42 -4.05 -21.39
CA GLN A 85 -2.78 -4.58 -21.54
C GLN A 85 -3.15 -4.94 -22.99
N LYS A 86 -2.66 -4.16 -23.97
CA LYS A 86 -2.91 -4.37 -25.40
C LYS A 86 -2.29 -5.65 -25.94
N GLN A 87 -1.18 -6.11 -25.36
CA GLN A 87 -0.53 -7.37 -25.73
C GLN A 87 -1.27 -8.58 -25.16
N LEU A 88 -2.04 -8.37 -24.07
CA LEU A 88 -2.79 -9.40 -23.38
C LEU A 88 -4.28 -9.43 -23.77
N GLY A 89 -4.79 -8.38 -24.43
CA GLY A 89 -6.21 -8.23 -24.73
C GLY A 89 -7.07 -7.91 -23.50
N CYS A 90 -6.46 -7.41 -22.42
CA CYS A 90 -7.13 -6.97 -21.20
C CYS A 90 -7.20 -5.42 -21.14
N LYS A 91 -7.80 -4.89 -20.05
CA LYS A 91 -8.02 -3.46 -19.81
C LYS A 91 -6.98 -2.81 -18.90
N SER A 92 -6.19 -3.62 -18.22
CA SER A 92 -5.18 -3.15 -17.27
C SER A 92 -3.86 -3.88 -17.49
N ASP A 93 -2.75 -3.16 -17.33
CA ASP A 93 -1.42 -3.74 -17.48
C ASP A 93 -1.16 -4.74 -16.34
N MET A 94 -0.39 -5.78 -16.63
CA MET A 94 0.07 -6.73 -15.63
C MET A 94 1.54 -6.47 -15.31
N TYR A 95 1.86 -6.53 -14.03
CA TYR A 95 3.18 -6.27 -13.50
C TYR A 95 3.77 -7.56 -12.91
N VAL A 96 5.03 -7.83 -13.22
CA VAL A 96 5.82 -8.85 -12.55
C VAL A 96 7.01 -8.18 -11.89
N PHE A 97 7.12 -8.29 -10.57
CA PHE A 97 8.30 -7.89 -9.83
C PHE A 97 8.94 -9.11 -9.20
N CYS A 98 10.23 -9.30 -9.43
CA CYS A 98 11.00 -10.36 -8.79
C CYS A 98 12.20 -9.78 -8.07
N CYS A 99 12.48 -10.33 -6.90
CA CYS A 99 13.72 -10.16 -6.17
C CYS A 99 14.13 -11.48 -5.54
N SER A 100 15.33 -11.52 -4.96
CA SER A 100 15.93 -12.76 -4.50
C SER A 100 16.64 -12.59 -3.17
N TYR A 101 17.33 -13.64 -2.75
CA TYR A 101 18.15 -13.65 -1.55
C TYR A 101 19.16 -12.49 -1.46
N THR A 102 19.56 -11.86 -2.57
CA THR A 102 20.44 -10.68 -2.56
C THR A 102 19.81 -9.46 -1.87
N HIS A 103 18.48 -9.45 -1.75
CA HIS A 103 17.70 -8.42 -1.06
C HIS A 103 17.32 -8.85 0.37
N ASN A 104 17.80 -10.00 0.85
CA ASN A 104 17.51 -10.58 2.16
C ASN A 104 16.01 -10.82 2.44
N VAL A 105 15.21 -11.07 1.39
CA VAL A 105 13.75 -11.34 1.50
C VAL A 105 13.41 -12.83 1.47
N VAL A 106 14.34 -13.68 1.02
CA VAL A 106 14.21 -15.14 0.93
C VAL A 106 15.56 -15.83 1.21
N PRO A 107 15.58 -17.13 1.56
CA PRO A 107 16.83 -17.86 1.79
C PRO A 107 17.77 -17.89 0.58
N LYS A 108 19.07 -18.07 0.81
CA LYS A 108 20.09 -18.15 -0.25
C LYS A 108 19.70 -19.15 -1.35
N GLY A 109 19.82 -18.72 -2.61
CA GLY A 109 19.45 -19.53 -3.78
C GLY A 109 17.95 -19.51 -4.13
N LYS A 110 17.12 -18.78 -3.36
CA LYS A 110 15.70 -18.61 -3.66
C LYS A 110 15.40 -17.24 -4.27
N TYR A 111 14.28 -17.21 -4.98
CA TYR A 111 13.69 -16.04 -5.60
C TYR A 111 12.23 -15.95 -5.18
N ILE A 112 11.72 -14.73 -5.09
CA ILE A 112 10.30 -14.44 -4.89
C ILE A 112 9.83 -13.53 -6.02
N ALA A 113 8.72 -13.88 -6.65
CA ALA A 113 8.09 -13.08 -7.68
C ALA A 113 6.65 -12.75 -7.30
N PHE A 114 6.24 -11.52 -7.64
CA PHE A 114 4.90 -11.00 -7.46
C PHE A 114 4.34 -10.70 -8.85
N VAL A 115 3.22 -11.33 -9.20
CA VAL A 115 2.47 -11.03 -10.42
C VAL A 115 1.18 -10.33 -10.01
N SER A 116 0.91 -9.14 -10.52
CA SER A 116 -0.27 -8.36 -10.15
C SER A 116 -0.92 -7.64 -11.33
N THR A 117 -2.25 -7.55 -11.29
CA THR A 117 -3.06 -6.74 -12.22
C THR A 117 -4.30 -6.23 -11.50
N GLU A 118 -4.92 -5.18 -12.02
CA GLU A 118 -6.30 -4.88 -11.64
C GLU A 118 -7.19 -6.02 -12.13
N ALA A 119 -8.01 -6.55 -11.22
CA ALA A 119 -8.78 -7.77 -11.50
C ALA A 119 -10.03 -7.43 -12.32
N GLU A 120 -10.21 -8.15 -13.42
CA GLU A 120 -11.41 -8.06 -14.26
C GLU A 120 -12.44 -9.13 -13.90
N THR A 121 -12.04 -10.17 -13.19
CA THR A 121 -12.84 -11.29 -12.71
C THR A 121 -12.46 -11.66 -11.27
N ASP A 122 -13.15 -12.65 -10.70
CA ASP A 122 -12.84 -13.21 -9.38
C ASP A 122 -11.92 -14.44 -9.43
N ASN A 123 -11.32 -14.73 -10.60
CA ASN A 123 -10.43 -15.88 -10.79
C ASN A 123 -8.98 -15.43 -11.07
N PRO A 124 -8.19 -15.14 -10.02
CA PRO A 124 -6.82 -14.66 -10.18
C PRO A 124 -5.90 -15.66 -10.88
N LYS A 125 -6.19 -16.97 -10.82
CA LYS A 125 -5.38 -18.01 -11.48
C LYS A 125 -5.40 -17.88 -12.99
N THR A 126 -6.56 -17.60 -13.56
CA THR A 126 -6.70 -17.45 -15.01
C THR A 126 -6.14 -16.12 -15.47
N GLU A 127 -6.43 -15.04 -14.75
CA GLU A 127 -5.98 -13.69 -15.12
C GLU A 127 -4.47 -13.52 -15.03
N LEU A 128 -3.82 -14.06 -14.00
CA LEU A 128 -2.40 -13.89 -13.78
C LEU A 128 -1.55 -14.91 -14.55
N LYS A 129 -2.18 -15.88 -15.23
CA LYS A 129 -1.50 -16.93 -15.98
C LYS A 129 -0.44 -16.39 -16.95
N PRO A 130 -0.69 -15.34 -17.76
CA PRO A 130 0.33 -14.78 -18.64
C PRO A 130 1.63 -14.38 -17.94
N GLY A 131 1.53 -13.75 -16.76
CA GLY A 131 2.70 -13.36 -15.98
C GLY A 131 3.33 -14.53 -15.22
N VAL A 132 2.52 -15.47 -14.71
CA VAL A 132 2.99 -16.69 -14.05
C VAL A 132 3.75 -17.59 -15.03
N ASP A 133 3.32 -17.69 -16.28
CA ASP A 133 3.98 -18.50 -17.30
C ASP A 133 5.39 -18.00 -17.64
N LEU A 134 5.68 -16.70 -17.43
CA LEU A 134 7.03 -16.15 -17.59
C LEU A 134 8.00 -16.64 -16.52
N LEU A 135 7.50 -17.10 -15.37
CA LEU A 135 8.32 -17.38 -14.19
C LEU A 135 9.15 -18.66 -14.33
N GLY A 136 8.77 -19.59 -15.22
CA GLY A 136 9.34 -20.93 -15.28
C GLY A 136 8.83 -21.84 -14.14
N PRO A 137 9.57 -22.91 -13.77
CA PRO A 137 9.20 -23.78 -12.65
C PRO A 137 9.03 -23.05 -11.30
N VAL A 138 7.82 -23.08 -10.75
CA VAL A 138 7.51 -22.50 -9.43
C VAL A 138 7.45 -23.62 -8.39
N GLU A 139 8.10 -23.42 -7.24
CA GLU A 139 8.03 -24.38 -6.11
C GLU A 139 6.71 -24.25 -5.36
N GLU A 140 6.34 -23.02 -5.03
CA GLU A 140 5.11 -22.73 -4.28
C GLU A 140 4.45 -21.45 -4.83
N LEU A 141 3.13 -21.47 -4.96
CA LEU A 141 2.37 -20.38 -5.59
C LEU A 141 1.12 -20.04 -4.78
N PHE A 142 1.05 -18.80 -4.30
CA PHE A 142 -0.04 -18.28 -3.50
C PHE A 142 -0.82 -17.26 -4.31
N TYR A 143 -2.14 -17.43 -4.40
CA TYR A 143 -3.02 -16.47 -5.06
C TYR A 143 -3.82 -15.71 -4.02
N ASP A 144 -3.97 -14.41 -4.23
CA ASP A 144 -4.79 -13.53 -3.40
C ASP A 144 -5.54 -12.52 -4.28
N ILE A 145 -6.66 -12.02 -3.75
CA ILE A 145 -7.42 -10.94 -4.35
C ILE A 145 -7.92 -10.03 -3.23
N TYR A 146 -7.71 -8.73 -3.37
CA TYR A 146 -8.20 -7.75 -2.40
C TYR A 146 -8.93 -6.60 -3.08
N ASP A 147 -9.90 -6.05 -2.35
CA ASP A 147 -10.69 -4.91 -2.78
C ASP A 147 -9.90 -3.61 -2.61
N ARG A 148 -10.03 -2.72 -3.60
CA ARG A 148 -9.49 -1.35 -3.52
C ARG A 148 -10.56 -0.36 -3.14
N TYR A 149 -10.20 0.58 -2.28
CA TYR A 149 -11.08 1.62 -1.77
C TYR A 149 -10.47 3.01 -1.96
N GLU A 150 -11.35 4.00 -2.09
CA GLU A 150 -11.00 5.42 -2.04
C GLU A 150 -11.93 6.19 -1.08
N PRO A 151 -11.45 7.27 -0.44
CA PRO A 151 -12.27 8.12 0.42
C PRO A 151 -13.44 8.76 -0.33
N VAL A 152 -14.60 8.83 0.32
CA VAL A 152 -15.78 9.59 -0.15
C VAL A 152 -16.22 10.66 0.85
N ASN A 153 -15.53 10.79 1.96
CA ASN A 153 -15.82 11.80 2.97
C ASN A 153 -15.34 13.19 2.58
N ASP A 154 -15.87 14.20 3.27
CA ASP A 154 -15.40 15.58 3.18
C ASP A 154 -14.46 15.87 4.36
N PRO A 155 -13.13 15.81 4.16
CA PRO A 155 -12.16 16.00 5.25
C PRO A 155 -12.21 17.39 5.86
N SER A 156 -12.79 18.39 5.18
CA SER A 156 -12.99 19.73 5.75
C SER A 156 -14.11 19.78 6.79
N LYS A 157 -15.02 18.79 6.79
CA LYS A 157 -16.12 18.68 7.74
C LYS A 157 -15.80 17.75 8.90
N ASP A 158 -15.23 16.59 8.61
CA ASP A 158 -15.02 15.54 9.63
C ASP A 158 -13.59 15.44 10.17
N ASN A 159 -12.62 16.10 9.52
CA ASN A 159 -11.19 16.02 9.83
C ASN A 159 -10.60 14.59 9.78
N CYS A 160 -11.21 13.70 8.99
CA CYS A 160 -10.69 12.37 8.70
C CYS A 160 -9.98 12.38 7.34
N PHE A 161 -8.71 11.98 7.32
CA PHE A 161 -7.90 11.89 6.11
C PHE A 161 -7.58 10.42 5.83
N ILE A 162 -8.31 9.82 4.89
CA ILE A 162 -8.24 8.39 4.62
C ILE A 162 -7.40 8.17 3.36
N SER A 163 -6.40 7.28 3.43
CA SER A 163 -5.60 6.92 2.26
C SER A 163 -6.38 6.05 1.27
N MET A 164 -5.91 6.00 0.03
CA MET A 164 -6.38 5.03 -0.95
C MET A 164 -5.77 3.64 -0.69
N SER A 165 -6.43 2.58 -1.15
CA SER A 165 -5.81 1.24 -1.22
C SER A 165 -4.73 1.19 -2.30
N TYR A 166 -3.64 0.47 -2.03
CA TYR A 166 -2.59 0.21 -3.01
C TYR A 166 -3.14 -0.39 -4.31
N ASP A 167 -2.64 0.10 -5.44
CA ASP A 167 -2.97 -0.42 -6.76
C ASP A 167 -2.14 -1.67 -7.12
N ALA A 168 -2.26 -2.09 -8.39
CA ALA A 168 -1.56 -3.26 -8.91
C ALA A 168 -0.12 -2.97 -9.35
N THR A 169 0.31 -1.71 -9.37
CA THR A 169 1.64 -1.32 -9.87
C THR A 169 2.74 -1.82 -8.93
N THR A 170 3.93 -2.01 -9.48
CA THR A 170 5.12 -2.50 -8.75
C THR A 170 6.10 -1.37 -8.42
N HIS A 171 5.65 -0.12 -8.53
CA HIS A 171 6.36 1.09 -8.14
C HIS A 171 5.45 1.99 -7.27
N PHE A 172 6.01 3.04 -6.68
CA PHE A 172 5.33 3.83 -5.64
C PHE A 172 4.74 5.16 -6.11
N GLU A 173 4.65 5.42 -7.41
CA GLU A 173 4.27 6.76 -7.91
C GLU A 173 2.86 7.19 -7.46
N SER A 174 1.86 6.31 -7.62
CA SER A 174 0.49 6.56 -7.17
C SER A 174 0.40 6.69 -5.65
N THR A 175 1.15 5.86 -4.92
CA THR A 175 1.25 5.90 -3.45
C THR A 175 1.80 7.24 -2.98
N VAL A 176 2.92 7.70 -3.56
CA VAL A 176 3.53 8.98 -3.23
C VAL A 176 2.58 10.13 -3.56
N THR A 177 1.89 10.05 -4.69
CA THR A 177 0.86 11.05 -5.06
C THR A 177 -0.24 11.14 -4.02
N ASP A 178 -0.75 10.01 -3.51
CA ASP A 178 -1.75 10.00 -2.44
C ASP A 178 -1.21 10.61 -1.13
N VAL A 179 0.02 10.28 -0.74
CA VAL A 179 0.69 10.88 0.43
C VAL A 179 0.82 12.40 0.31
N LEU A 180 1.27 12.91 -0.84
CA LEU A 180 1.42 14.36 -1.08
C LEU A 180 0.06 15.07 -1.06
N ASN A 181 -0.97 14.46 -1.64
CA ASN A 181 -2.33 14.99 -1.62
C ASN A 181 -2.88 15.05 -0.19
N MET A 182 -2.70 13.98 0.59
CA MET A 182 -3.10 13.97 2.00
C MET A 182 -2.35 15.02 2.81
N TYR A 183 -1.03 15.13 2.66
CA TYR A 183 -0.24 16.15 3.34
C TYR A 183 -0.80 17.55 3.06
N THR A 184 -1.09 17.85 1.79
CA THR A 184 -1.64 19.14 1.37
C THR A 184 -3.02 19.40 2.00
N LYS A 185 -3.90 18.40 2.01
CA LYS A 185 -5.22 18.49 2.65
C LYS A 185 -5.13 18.69 4.17
N ILE A 186 -4.17 18.04 4.84
CA ILE A 186 -3.99 18.11 6.29
C ILE A 186 -3.40 19.46 6.71
N THR A 187 -2.40 19.95 5.98
CA THR A 187 -1.58 21.10 6.40
C THR A 187 -2.00 22.41 5.73
N GLY A 188 -2.74 22.34 4.61
CA GLY A 188 -3.05 23.49 3.76
C GLY A 188 -1.85 24.00 2.96
N LYS A 189 -0.73 23.25 2.90
CA LYS A 189 0.51 23.65 2.22
C LYS A 189 0.98 22.56 1.26
N VAL A 190 1.58 22.97 0.15
CA VAL A 190 2.32 22.04 -0.73
C VAL A 190 3.60 21.62 0.00
N LEU A 191 3.91 20.32 -0.03
CA LEU A 191 5.12 19.80 0.60
C LEU A 191 6.37 20.35 -0.10
N ASP A 192 7.22 21.05 0.66
CA ASP A 192 8.55 21.46 0.20
C ASP A 192 9.59 20.45 0.72
N LEU A 193 10.24 19.76 -0.21
CA LEU A 193 11.26 18.74 0.09
C LEU A 193 12.64 19.34 0.32
N ASN A 194 12.82 20.65 0.16
CA ASN A 194 14.10 21.34 0.35
C ASN A 194 14.29 21.85 1.78
N VAL A 195 13.32 21.66 2.67
CA VAL A 195 13.38 22.13 4.05
C VAL A 195 14.42 21.30 4.81
N ASP A 196 15.41 21.99 5.39
CA ASP A 196 16.38 21.36 6.29
C ASP A 196 15.70 20.97 7.61
N LEU A 197 15.56 19.66 7.83
CA LEU A 197 14.93 19.08 9.01
C LEU A 197 15.86 19.03 10.22
N SER A 198 17.15 19.38 10.09
CA SER A 198 18.10 19.38 11.21
C SER A 198 17.62 20.27 12.38
N ALA A 199 16.96 21.39 12.07
CA ALA A 199 16.39 22.30 13.05
C ALA A 199 15.17 21.74 13.81
N ALA A 200 14.44 20.77 13.24
CA ALA A 200 13.30 20.15 13.92
C ALA A 200 13.72 19.15 15.01
N SER A 201 14.98 18.68 14.96
CA SER A 201 15.54 17.69 15.91
C SER A 201 16.12 18.32 17.17
N ALA A 202 16.15 19.65 17.24
CA ALA A 202 16.66 20.43 18.35
C ALA A 202 15.49 21.10 19.11
N ALA A 203 14.67 20.29 19.79
CA ALA A 203 13.77 20.77 20.83
C ALA A 203 14.11 20.06 22.15
N GLU A 204 15.05 20.70 22.85
CA GLU A 204 15.25 20.80 24.31
C GLU A 204 15.52 19.52 25.13
N GLU A 205 16.81 19.32 25.45
CA GLU A 205 17.24 19.17 26.86
C GLU A 205 17.21 20.54 27.55
#